data_AF-A0A956I850-F1
#
_entry.id   AF-A0A956I850-F1
#
_cell.length_a   1.000
_cell.length_b   1.000
_cell.length_c   1.000
_cell.angle_alpha   90.00
_cell.angle_beta   90.00
_cell.angle_gamma   90.00
#
_symmetry.space_group_name_H-M   'P 1'
#
loop_
_entity.id
_entity.type
_entity.pdbx_description
1 polymer ?
#
loop_
_entity_poly.entity_id
_entity_poly.type
_entity_poly.pdbx_seq_one_letter_code
_entity_poly.pdbx_strand_id
1 'polypeptide(L)'
;PVEAPVEAPVVAEAPVVEAAPEREVATPTPRPRVEAVTEVAADTLAAELALLRRARAAQSAGDAADALAALAEHRQRFPHGALSAEREGTSALLRCQSRPDPAVAASFARTYPSSPLLARVRGACTSDSE
;
A
#
# COMPACT_ATOMS: atom_id res chain seq x y z
N PRO A 1 -46.92 26.97 -37.13
CA PRO A 1 -46.75 28.18 -37.97
C PRO A 1 -46.46 29.40 -37.07
N VAL A 2 -45.26 29.98 -37.25
CA VAL A 2 -44.90 31.42 -37.19
C VAL A 2 -45.63 32.30 -36.16
N GLU A 3 -44.97 33.03 -35.26
CA GLU A 3 -43.92 34.00 -35.56
C GLU A 3 -43.26 34.48 -34.25
N ALA A 4 -41.95 34.71 -34.29
CA ALA A 4 -41.27 35.56 -33.32
C ALA A 4 -41.61 37.04 -33.60
N PRO A 5 -41.36 37.93 -32.63
CA PRO A 5 -40.61 39.12 -33.00
C PRO A 5 -39.41 39.34 -32.08
N VAL A 6 -38.29 39.59 -32.75
CA VAL A 6 -37.05 40.15 -32.22
C VAL A 6 -37.25 41.65 -32.12
N GLU A 7 -36.96 42.26 -30.98
CA GLU A 7 -36.61 43.68 -30.94
C GLU A 7 -35.78 44.00 -29.68
N ALA A 8 -34.55 44.44 -29.90
CA ALA A 8 -33.77 45.22 -28.95
C ALA A 8 -33.64 46.63 -29.55
N PRO A 9 -33.59 47.68 -28.71
CA PRO A 9 -32.29 48.31 -28.57
C PRO A 9 -31.93 48.80 -27.16
N VAL A 10 -30.62 48.88 -27.00
CA VAL A 10 -29.78 49.43 -25.94
C VAL A 10 -30.19 50.81 -25.42
N VAL A 11 -30.07 51.01 -24.10
CA VAL A 11 -29.75 52.32 -23.50
C VAL A 11 -28.67 52.09 -22.44
N ALA A 12 -27.52 52.71 -22.65
CA ALA A 12 -26.40 52.74 -21.75
C ALA A 12 -26.60 53.87 -20.72
N GLU A 13 -26.29 53.61 -19.45
CA GLU A 13 -25.72 54.63 -18.59
C GLU A 13 -24.87 53.96 -17.51
N ALA A 14 -23.55 54.11 -17.65
CA ALA A 14 -22.60 53.76 -16.61
C ALA A 14 -22.42 54.98 -15.70
N PRO A 15 -22.44 54.78 -14.37
CA PRO A 15 -21.59 55.55 -13.49
C PRO A 15 -20.49 54.64 -12.98
N VAL A 16 -19.26 55.03 -13.34
CA VAL A 16 -18.02 54.55 -12.75
C VAL A 16 -18.09 54.77 -11.25
N VAL A 17 -18.00 53.69 -10.47
CA VAL A 17 -17.55 53.77 -9.07
C VAL A 17 -16.31 52.90 -8.97
N GLU A 18 -15.18 53.59 -9.01
CA GLU A 18 -13.87 53.08 -8.68
C GLU A 18 -13.88 52.64 -7.21
N ALA A 19 -13.95 51.34 -6.98
CA ALA A 19 -13.64 50.73 -5.70
C ALA A 19 -12.34 49.94 -5.87
N ALA A 20 -11.37 50.35 -5.05
CA ALA A 20 -9.99 49.88 -4.96
C ALA A 20 -9.79 48.37 -5.18
N PRO A 21 -8.59 47.94 -5.62
CA PRO A 21 -8.28 46.53 -5.69
C PRO A 21 -8.26 45.99 -4.25
N GLU A 22 -9.33 45.32 -3.84
CA GLU A 22 -9.26 44.37 -2.74
C GLU A 22 -8.35 43.25 -3.22
N ARG A 23 -7.07 43.48 -2.94
CA ARG A 23 -6.02 42.50 -2.89
C ARG A 23 -6.49 41.45 -1.90
N GLU A 24 -7.16 40.42 -2.40
CA GLU A 24 -7.54 39.25 -1.63
C GLU A 24 -6.25 38.48 -1.31
N VAL A 25 -5.53 39.01 -0.32
CA VAL A 25 -4.40 38.34 0.29
C VAL A 25 -4.97 37.30 1.24
N ALA A 26 -5.10 36.09 0.69
CA ALA A 26 -4.82 34.81 1.32
C ALA A 26 -5.39 34.54 2.71
N THR A 27 -6.19 33.46 2.80
CA THR A 27 -5.80 32.36 3.68
C THR A 27 -5.97 31.02 2.94
N PRO A 28 -4.89 30.31 2.55
CA PRO A 28 -5.04 28.89 2.27
C PRO A 28 -5.38 28.20 3.59
N THR A 29 -6.61 27.71 3.73
CA THR A 29 -7.04 26.87 4.85
C THR A 29 -6.13 25.64 4.89
N PRO A 30 -5.32 25.44 5.94
CA PRO A 30 -4.38 24.34 5.96
C PRO A 30 -5.11 23.08 6.41
N ARG A 31 -5.66 22.31 5.46
CA ARG A 31 -5.90 20.87 5.67
C ARG A 31 -5.46 19.98 4.49
N PRO A 32 -4.15 19.90 4.14
CA PRO A 32 -3.69 18.87 3.18
C PRO A 32 -2.91 17.72 3.84
N ARG A 33 -2.52 17.83 5.12
CA ARG A 33 -1.52 16.91 5.70
C ARG A 33 -2.09 15.54 6.10
N VAL A 34 -3.32 15.47 6.61
CA VAL A 34 -3.86 14.19 7.12
C VAL A 34 -4.25 13.27 5.97
N GLU A 35 -4.93 13.80 4.96
CA GLU A 35 -5.39 13.03 3.78
C GLU A 35 -4.19 12.50 2.97
N ALA A 36 -3.19 13.36 2.69
CA ALA A 36 -2.00 12.95 1.94
C ALA A 36 -1.18 11.85 2.66
N VAL A 37 -1.11 11.88 4.00
CA VAL A 37 -0.40 10.84 4.76
C VAL A 37 -1.16 9.51 4.72
N THR A 38 -2.49 9.54 4.76
CA THR A 38 -3.30 8.31 4.65
C THR A 38 -3.23 7.66 3.27
N GLU A 39 -3.21 8.46 2.21
CA GLU A 39 -3.12 7.97 0.83
C GLU A 39 -1.76 7.28 0.59
N VAL A 40 -0.66 7.94 0.97
CA VAL A 40 0.69 7.37 0.84
C VAL A 40 0.85 6.08 1.65
N ALA A 41 0.24 5.99 2.84
CA ALA A 41 0.27 4.78 3.65
C ALA A 41 -0.53 3.63 3.01
N ALA A 42 -1.68 3.93 2.40
CA ALA A 42 -2.49 2.95 1.69
C ALA A 42 -1.76 2.42 0.45
N ASP A 43 -1.13 3.29 -0.32
CA ASP A 43 -0.31 2.92 -1.49
C ASP A 43 0.89 2.06 -1.10
N THR A 44 1.54 2.41 0.01
CA THR A 44 2.66 1.63 0.57
C THR A 44 2.21 0.22 0.94
N LEU A 45 1.09 0.09 1.65
CA LEU A 45 0.55 -1.21 2.04
C LEU A 45 0.13 -2.04 0.82
N ALA A 46 -0.48 -1.41 -0.19
CA ALA A 46 -0.85 -2.08 -1.44
C ALA A 46 0.38 -2.62 -2.18
N ALA A 47 1.46 -1.84 -2.23
CA ALA A 47 2.73 -2.25 -2.83
C ALA A 47 3.40 -3.40 -2.06
N GLU A 48 3.40 -3.35 -0.72
CA GLU A 48 3.89 -4.45 0.12
C GLU A 48 3.11 -5.74 -0.13
N LEU A 49 1.77 -5.66 -0.15
CA LEU A 49 0.90 -6.79 -0.40
C LEU A 49 1.13 -7.42 -1.77
N ALA A 50 1.37 -6.62 -2.81
CA ALA A 50 1.62 -7.12 -4.16
C ALA A 50 2.86 -8.04 -4.20
N LEU A 51 3.96 -7.63 -3.57
CA LEU A 51 5.19 -8.44 -3.49
C LEU A 51 4.97 -9.73 -2.68
N LEU A 52 4.26 -9.65 -1.55
CA LEU A 52 3.98 -10.82 -0.73
C LEU A 52 3.00 -11.80 -1.40
N ARG A 53 2.06 -11.30 -2.20
CA ARG A 53 1.18 -12.16 -3.02
C ARG A 53 1.98 -12.91 -4.08
N ARG A 54 2.88 -12.22 -4.80
CA ARG A 54 3.79 -12.86 -5.75
C ARG A 54 4.62 -13.94 -5.08
N ALA A 55 5.25 -13.63 -3.93
CA ALA A 55 6.06 -14.58 -3.19
C ALA A 55 5.29 -15.86 -2.82
N ARG A 56 4.05 -15.71 -2.33
CA ARG A 56 3.19 -16.85 -1.94
C ARG A 56 2.70 -17.65 -3.14
N ALA A 57 2.38 -16.99 -4.25
CA ALA A 57 1.99 -17.66 -5.49
C ALA A 57 3.15 -18.51 -6.03
N ALA A 58 4.35 -17.93 -6.12
CA ALA A 58 5.57 -18.63 -6.53
C ALA A 58 5.92 -19.79 -5.58
N GLN A 59 5.85 -19.57 -4.26
CA GLN A 59 5.99 -20.63 -3.25
C GLN A 59 5.03 -21.80 -3.51
N SER A 60 3.75 -21.50 -3.75
CA SER A 60 2.73 -22.53 -3.97
C SER A 60 2.92 -23.26 -5.29
N ALA A 61 3.55 -22.62 -6.28
CA ALA A 61 3.93 -23.22 -7.55
C ALA A 61 5.25 -24.00 -7.50
N GLY A 62 5.94 -24.03 -6.35
CA GLY A 62 7.27 -24.65 -6.22
C GLY A 62 8.41 -23.83 -6.83
N ASP A 63 8.16 -22.59 -7.26
CA ASP A 63 9.18 -21.68 -7.75
C ASP A 63 9.84 -20.92 -6.59
N ALA A 64 10.78 -21.60 -5.93
CA ALA A 64 11.52 -21.03 -4.82
C ALA A 64 12.35 -19.80 -5.22
N ALA A 65 12.83 -19.74 -6.48
CA ALA A 65 13.66 -18.65 -6.97
C ALA A 65 12.85 -17.35 -7.08
N ASP A 66 11.68 -17.39 -7.74
CA ASP A 66 10.81 -16.22 -7.84
C ASP A 66 10.26 -15.78 -6.47
N ALA A 67 9.93 -16.75 -5.62
CA ALA A 67 9.46 -16.46 -4.27
C ALA A 67 10.52 -15.71 -3.44
N LEU A 68 11.77 -16.17 -3.47
CA LEU A 68 12.88 -15.50 -2.78
C LEU A 68 13.20 -14.14 -3.38
N ALA A 69 13.11 -13.97 -4.70
CA ALA A 69 13.31 -12.69 -5.37
C ALA A 69 12.27 -11.66 -4.91
N ALA A 70 10.99 -12.03 -4.87
CA ALA A 70 9.91 -11.16 -4.41
C ALA A 70 10.07 -10.77 -2.92
N LEU A 71 10.49 -11.70 -2.06
CA LEU A 71 10.77 -11.42 -0.64
C LEU A 71 11.99 -10.52 -0.45
N ALA A 72 13.03 -10.69 -1.25
CA ALA A 72 14.21 -9.84 -1.24
C ALA A 72 13.87 -8.41 -1.69
N GLU A 73 13.05 -8.27 -2.75
CA GLU A 73 12.55 -6.97 -3.21
C GLU A 73 11.71 -6.29 -2.10
N HIS A 74 10.80 -7.02 -1.44
CA HIS A 74 10.03 -6.50 -0.32
C HIS A 74 10.94 -5.98 0.80
N ARG A 75 11.97 -6.74 1.17
CA ARG A 75 12.94 -6.31 2.20
C ARG A 75 13.73 -5.07 1.80
N GLN A 76 14.09 -4.93 0.52
CA GLN A 76 14.84 -3.77 0.03
C GLN A 76 13.97 -2.51 -0.02
N ARG A 77 12.74 -2.63 -0.52
CA ARG A 77 11.81 -1.50 -0.68
C ARG A 77 11.13 -1.11 0.63
N PHE A 78 10.86 -2.08 1.50
CA PHE A 78 10.11 -1.93 2.74
C PHE A 78 10.83 -2.62 3.92
N PRO A 79 12.06 -2.17 4.27
CA PRO A 79 12.85 -2.79 5.35
C PRO A 79 12.12 -2.76 6.70
N HIS A 80 11.36 -1.69 6.95
CA HIS A 80 10.50 -1.50 8.12
C HIS A 80 9.01 -1.50 7.76
N GLY A 81 8.65 -2.19 6.68
CA GLY A 81 7.28 -2.28 6.19
C GLY A 81 6.32 -2.91 7.19
N ALA A 82 5.04 -2.56 7.06
CA ALA A 82 3.96 -3.05 7.91
C ALA A 82 3.82 -4.58 7.84
N LEU A 83 4.23 -5.18 6.71
CA LEU A 83 4.11 -6.61 6.46
C LEU A 83 5.45 -7.37 6.56
N SER A 84 6.34 -6.88 7.43
CA SER A 84 7.62 -7.55 7.70
C SER A 84 7.45 -8.95 8.31
N ALA A 85 6.46 -9.15 9.21
CA ALA A 85 6.18 -10.45 9.81
C ALA A 85 5.72 -11.48 8.75
N GLU A 86 4.91 -11.03 7.80
CA GLU A 86 4.43 -11.82 6.67
C GLU A 86 5.57 -12.24 5.75
N ARG A 87 6.52 -11.33 5.49
CA ARG A 87 7.74 -11.62 4.73
C ARG A 87 8.55 -12.70 5.44
N GLU A 88 8.89 -12.49 6.72
CA GLU A 88 9.72 -13.44 7.47
C GLU A 88 9.05 -14.80 7.63
N GLY A 89 7.72 -14.84 7.83
CA GLY A 89 6.97 -16.09 7.89
C GLY A 89 6.97 -16.84 6.56
N THR A 90 6.84 -16.13 5.44
CA THR A 90 6.92 -16.75 4.10
C THR A 90 8.32 -17.28 3.80
N SER A 91 9.37 -16.53 4.17
CA SER A 91 10.76 -16.96 4.09
C SER A 91 11.03 -18.24 4.91
N ALA A 92 10.52 -18.29 6.14
CA ALA A 92 10.63 -19.46 7.00
C ALA A 92 9.97 -20.70 6.38
N LEU A 93 8.76 -20.53 5.83
CA LEU A 93 8.04 -21.60 5.13
C LEU A 93 8.81 -22.11 3.92
N LEU A 94 9.38 -21.22 3.08
CA LEU A 94 10.20 -21.62 1.93
C LEU A 94 11.43 -22.42 2.37
N ARG A 95 12.13 -21.96 3.41
CA ARG A 95 13.31 -22.67 3.93
C ARG A 95 12.93 -24.08 4.41
N CYS A 96 11.85 -24.18 5.18
CA CYS A 96 11.41 -25.44 5.74
C CYS A 96 10.79 -26.41 4.73
N GLN A 97 10.29 -25.93 3.58
CA GLN A 97 9.85 -26.80 2.48
C GLN A 97 11.00 -27.61 1.87
N SER A 98 12.20 -27.01 1.77
CA SER A 98 13.36 -27.72 1.23
C SER A 98 13.95 -28.73 2.23
N ARG A 99 13.93 -28.36 3.51
CA ARG A 99 14.45 -29.17 4.60
C ARG A 99 13.81 -28.71 5.92
N PRO A 100 13.09 -29.59 6.64
CA PRO A 100 12.59 -29.28 7.97
C PRO A 100 13.73 -28.81 8.89
N ASP A 101 13.52 -27.69 9.57
CA ASP A 101 14.49 -27.07 10.47
C ASP A 101 13.77 -26.44 11.68
N PRO A 102 13.68 -27.15 12.82
CA PRO A 102 13.03 -26.64 14.02
C PRO A 102 13.62 -25.33 14.54
N ALA A 103 14.89 -25.05 14.26
CA ALA A 103 15.54 -23.80 14.69
C ALA A 103 14.96 -22.58 13.96
N VAL A 104 14.52 -22.75 12.71
CA VAL A 104 13.83 -21.69 11.94
C VAL A 104 12.50 -21.34 12.61
N ALA A 105 11.69 -22.35 12.93
CA ALA A 105 10.43 -22.14 13.63
C ALA A 105 10.63 -21.52 15.02
N ALA A 106 11.64 -21.97 15.77
CA ALA A 106 11.97 -21.38 17.06
C ALA A 106 12.39 -19.91 16.94
N SER A 107 13.18 -19.56 15.92
CA SER A 107 13.57 -18.17 15.67
C SER A 107 12.38 -17.31 15.32
N PHE A 108 11.52 -17.77 14.40
CA PHE A 108 10.30 -17.05 14.04
C PHE A 108 9.38 -16.85 15.25
N ALA A 109 9.21 -17.87 16.09
CA ALA A 109 8.39 -17.80 17.30
C ALA A 109 8.89 -16.76 18.31
N ARG A 110 10.22 -16.59 18.45
CA ARG A 110 10.80 -15.58 19.34
C ARG A 110 10.60 -14.16 18.81
N THR A 111 10.75 -13.96 17.50
CA THR A 111 10.64 -12.63 16.90
C THR A 111 9.19 -12.20 16.69
N TYR A 112 8.30 -13.13 16.33
CA TYR A 112 6.90 -12.86 15.97
C TYR A 112 5.92 -13.79 16.72
N PRO A 113 5.87 -13.73 18.07
CA PRO A 113 5.08 -14.66 18.89
C PRO A 113 3.56 -14.56 18.67
N SER A 114 3.07 -13.40 18.23
CA SER A 114 1.65 -13.15 17.94
C SER A 114 1.30 -13.27 16.45
N SER A 115 2.24 -13.67 15.59
CA SER A 115 1.98 -13.80 14.16
C SER A 115 1.00 -14.93 13.87
N PRO A 116 -0.02 -14.70 13.02
CA PRO A 116 -0.93 -15.77 12.59
C PRO A 116 -0.22 -16.88 11.79
N LEU A 117 0.97 -16.62 11.25
CA LEU A 117 1.76 -17.60 10.50
C LEU A 117 2.49 -18.60 11.42
N LEU A 118 2.57 -18.34 12.73
CA LEU A 118 3.39 -19.12 13.65
C LEU A 118 3.04 -20.61 13.65
N ALA A 119 1.76 -20.96 13.68
CA ALA A 119 1.33 -22.36 13.64
C ALA A 119 1.74 -23.06 12.34
N ARG A 120 1.60 -22.37 11.20
CA ARG A 120 1.98 -22.89 9.88
C ARG A 120 3.50 -23.07 9.76
N VAL A 121 4.28 -22.09 10.24
CA VAL A 121 5.74 -22.18 10.26
C VAL A 121 6.20 -23.35 11.13
N ARG A 122 5.62 -23.52 12.33
CA ARG A 122 5.94 -24.67 13.19
C ARG A 122 5.70 -25.99 12.45
N GLY A 123 4.50 -26.19 11.89
CA GLY A 123 4.18 -27.41 11.14
C GLY A 123 5.17 -27.70 10.02
N ALA A 124 5.42 -26.72 9.15
CA ALA A 124 6.34 -26.91 8.02
C ALA A 124 7.79 -27.23 8.45
N CYS A 125 8.23 -26.74 9.60
CA CYS A 125 9.61 -26.86 10.04
C CYS A 125 9.88 -28.04 11.00
N THR A 126 8.84 -28.67 11.54
CA THR A 126 8.98 -29.81 12.47
C THR A 126 8.49 -31.12 11.88
N SER A 127 7.63 -31.08 10.87
CA SER A 127 7.19 -32.27 10.15
C SER A 127 8.26 -32.65 9.13
N ASP A 128 8.97 -33.74 9.37
CA ASP A 128 9.50 -34.55 8.25
C ASP A 128 8.25 -35.03 7.51
N SER A 129 8.06 -34.60 6.26
CA SER A 129 6.92 -35.08 5.50
C SER A 129 7.05 -36.60 5.39
N GLU A 130 6.05 -37.32 5.88
CA GLU A 130 5.90 -38.78 5.73
C GLU A 130 6.19 -39.27 4.30
#